data_AF-A0A7L4JX06-F1
#
_entry.id   AF-A0A7L4JX06-F1
#
_cell.length_a   1.000
_cell.length_b   1.000
_cell.length_c   1.000
_cell.angle_alpha   90.00
_cell.angle_beta   90.00
_cell.angle_gamma   90.00
#
_symmetry.space_group_name_H-M   'P 1'
#
loop_
_entity.id
_entity.type
_entity.pdbx_description
1 polymer ?
#
loop_
_entity_poly.entity_id
_entity_poly.type
_entity_poly.pdbx_seq_one_letter_code
_entity_poly.pdbx_strand_id
1 'polypeptide(L)'
;LYNKSNYPPYAGGGGFIMDGPLAKKLHKTSETLELYPIDDVFLGMCLEVLKVSPVGHEGFKTFGIVKNKNSKMNKEPCFFRSMLVVHKLLPPELLQMWDLV
;
A
#
# COMPACT_ATOMS: atom_id res chain seq x y z
N LEU A 1 -6.89 22.29 5.20
CA LEU A 1 -7.57 21.22 4.41
C LEU A 1 -7.23 21.40 2.93
N TYR A 2 -6.79 20.31 2.28
CA TYR A 2 -6.16 20.28 0.95
C TYR A 2 -6.87 21.17 -0.09
N ASN A 3 -6.11 22.04 -0.75
CA ASN A 3 -6.62 23.16 -1.55
C ASN A 3 -6.88 22.82 -3.03
N LYS A 4 -6.68 21.56 -3.45
CA LYS A 4 -6.92 21.12 -4.83
C LYS A 4 -8.20 20.31 -4.93
N SER A 5 -8.76 20.27 -6.14
CA SER A 5 -9.98 19.54 -6.45
C SER A 5 -9.84 18.01 -6.38
N ASN A 6 -8.63 17.49 -6.60
CA ASN A 6 -8.37 16.05 -6.63
C ASN A 6 -7.10 15.71 -5.83
N TYR A 7 -7.13 14.60 -5.10
CA TYR A 7 -5.94 14.06 -4.45
C TYR A 7 -4.84 13.75 -5.47
N PRO A 8 -3.56 13.91 -5.08
CA PRO A 8 -2.46 13.48 -5.92
C PRO A 8 -2.48 11.94 -6.03
N PRO A 9 -1.83 11.34 -7.02
CA PRO A 9 -1.63 9.89 -7.04
C PRO A 9 -0.95 9.41 -5.75
N TYR A 10 -1.50 8.37 -5.12
CA TYR A 10 -0.97 7.77 -3.90
C TYR A 10 -1.11 6.25 -3.91
N ALA A 11 -0.27 5.56 -3.14
CA ALA A 11 -0.38 4.12 -2.89
C ALA A 11 -1.21 3.90 -1.61
N GLY A 12 -2.21 3.02 -1.63
CA GLY A 12 -3.20 2.90 -0.56
C GLY A 12 -3.15 1.62 0.29
N GLY A 13 -3.39 1.77 1.59
CA GLY A 13 -4.10 0.89 2.53
C GLY A 13 -3.52 -0.46 2.92
N GLY A 14 -2.99 -1.24 1.98
CA GLY A 14 -2.45 -2.58 2.30
C GLY A 14 -0.95 -2.58 2.58
N GLY A 15 -0.23 -1.67 1.94
CA GLY A 15 1.23 -1.58 2.00
C GLY A 15 1.81 -1.10 0.67
N PHE A 16 3.05 -0.65 0.71
CA PHE A 16 3.82 -0.18 -0.44
C PHE A 16 5.32 -0.43 -0.19
N ILE A 17 6.12 -0.40 -1.25
CA ILE A 17 7.57 -0.53 -1.20
C ILE A 17 8.21 0.74 -1.77
N MET A 18 9.27 1.21 -1.12
CA MET A 18 10.11 2.30 -1.59
C MET A 18 11.57 2.03 -1.24
N ASP A 19 12.49 2.73 -1.89
CA ASP A 19 13.88 2.69 -1.50
C ASP A 19 14.16 3.54 -0.24
N GLY A 20 15.25 3.23 0.45
CA GLY A 20 15.66 3.95 1.65
C GLY A 20 15.94 5.45 1.43
N PRO A 21 16.59 5.86 0.31
CA PRO A 21 16.78 7.27 -0.01
C PRO A 21 15.47 8.06 -0.16
N LEU A 22 14.44 7.49 -0.80
CA LEU A 22 13.13 8.13 -0.91
C LEU A 22 12.48 8.30 0.46
N ALA A 23 12.56 7.30 1.33
CA ALA A 23 12.05 7.41 2.71
C ALA A 23 12.68 8.60 3.47
N LYS A 24 13.99 8.83 3.32
CA LYS A 24 14.67 10.00 3.91
C LYS A 24 14.19 11.33 3.33
N LYS A 25 13.94 11.38 2.02
CA LYS A 25 13.41 12.58 1.36
C LYS A 25 11.97 12.85 1.82
N LEU A 26 11.13 11.82 1.89
CA LEU A 26 9.76 11.90 2.37
C LEU A 26 9.70 12.43 3.80
N HIS A 27 10.56 11.96 4.69
CA HIS A 27 10.63 12.47 6.06
C HIS A 27 10.87 13.98 6.09
N LYS A 28 11.88 14.48 5.36
CA LYS A 28 12.14 15.93 5.27
C LYS A 28 10.97 16.71 4.64
N THR A 29 10.36 16.15 3.60
CA THR A 29 9.21 16.79 2.94
C THR A 29 7.98 16.83 3.86
N SER A 30 7.78 15.82 4.70
CA SER A 30 6.66 15.77 5.64
C SER A 30 6.65 16.93 6.63
N GLU A 31 7.84 17.47 6.97
CA GLU A 31 7.99 18.63 7.86
C GLU A 31 7.60 19.97 7.19
N THR A 32 7.48 19.98 5.86
CA THR A 32 7.14 21.20 5.08
C THR A 32 5.65 21.34 4.77
N LEU A 33 4.86 20.31 5.09
CA LEU A 33 3.44 20.24 4.77
C LEU A 33 2.59 20.15 6.04
N GLU A 34 1.41 20.75 6.01
CA GLU A 34 0.40 20.54 7.05
C GLU A 34 -0.09 19.08 6.99
N LEU A 35 -0.23 18.45 8.17
CA LEU A 35 -0.74 17.08 8.26
C LEU A 35 -2.13 16.97 7.63
N TYR A 36 -2.36 15.83 6.96
CA TYR A 36 -3.63 15.51 6.33
C TYR A 36 -4.30 14.31 7.01
N PRO A 37 -5.64 14.27 7.18
CA PRO A 37 -6.32 13.22 7.95
C PRO A 37 -6.26 11.81 7.33
N ILE A 38 -5.84 11.69 6.08
CA ILE A 38 -5.67 10.41 5.38
C ILE A 38 -4.18 10.26 5.12
N ASP A 39 -3.55 9.31 5.80
CA ASP A 39 -2.10 9.05 5.80
C ASP A 39 -1.57 8.74 4.40
N ASP A 40 -2.25 7.87 3.65
CA ASP A 40 -1.87 7.54 2.27
C ASP A 40 -1.94 8.76 1.34
N VAL A 41 -2.94 9.63 1.54
CA VAL A 41 -3.05 10.89 0.78
C VAL A 41 -1.94 11.85 1.19
N PHE A 42 -1.61 11.94 2.48
CA PHE A 42 -0.50 12.75 2.97
C PHE A 42 0.85 12.30 2.37
N LEU A 43 1.07 10.98 2.29
CA LEU A 43 2.21 10.41 1.57
C LEU A 43 2.20 10.83 0.09
N GLY A 44 1.05 10.76 -0.58
CA GLY A 44 0.87 11.25 -1.95
C GLY A 44 1.20 12.74 -2.13
N MET A 45 0.83 13.58 -1.17
CA MET A 45 1.18 15.01 -1.16
C MET A 45 2.70 15.20 -1.04
N CYS A 46 3.37 14.42 -0.19
CA CYS A 46 4.83 14.46 -0.09
C CYS A 46 5.51 14.01 -1.39
N LEU A 47 5.00 12.96 -2.04
CA LEU A 47 5.48 12.48 -3.33
C LEU A 47 5.32 13.52 -4.44
N GLU A 48 4.21 14.26 -4.44
CA GLU A 48 3.96 15.34 -5.39
C GLU A 48 5.00 16.47 -5.27
N VAL A 49 5.33 16.89 -4.04
CA VAL A 49 6.40 17.88 -3.79
C VAL A 49 7.75 17.38 -4.30
N LEU A 50 8.04 16.09 -4.09
CA LEU A 50 9.27 15.44 -4.56
C LEU A 50 9.26 15.13 -6.07
N LYS A 51 8.14 15.37 -6.76
CA LYS A 51 7.93 15.01 -8.18
C LYS A 51 8.17 13.53 -8.47
N VAL A 52 7.78 12.67 -7.53
CA VAL A 52 7.82 11.21 -7.65
C VAL A 52 6.40 10.71 -7.83
N SER A 53 6.19 9.80 -8.78
CA SER A 53 4.88 9.17 -8.99
C SER A 53 4.91 7.73 -8.47
N PRO A 54 3.92 7.30 -7.66
CA PRO A 54 3.78 5.90 -7.32
C PRO A 54 3.45 5.07 -8.57
N VAL A 55 3.89 3.82 -8.59
CA VAL A 55 3.66 2.89 -9.70
C VAL A 55 2.86 1.70 -9.19
N GLY A 56 1.79 1.34 -9.91
CA GLY A 56 0.99 0.17 -9.60
C GLY A 56 1.76 -1.13 -9.87
N HIS A 57 1.58 -2.13 -9.00
CA HIS A 57 2.21 -3.44 -9.15
C HIS A 57 1.23 -4.56 -8.80
N GLU A 58 1.14 -5.58 -9.65
CA GLU A 58 0.13 -6.65 -9.55
C GLU A 58 0.24 -7.49 -8.27
N GLY A 59 1.42 -7.53 -7.67
CA GLY A 59 1.68 -8.19 -6.38
C GLY A 59 1.02 -7.52 -5.16
N PHE A 60 0.36 -6.36 -5.32
CA PHE A 60 -0.37 -5.71 -4.23
C PHE A 60 -1.87 -5.94 -4.38
N LYS A 61 -2.44 -6.80 -3.52
CA LYS A 61 -3.87 -7.13 -3.49
C LYS A 61 -4.51 -6.58 -2.22
N THR A 62 -4.80 -5.28 -2.23
CA THR A 62 -5.37 -4.54 -1.10
C THR A 62 -6.85 -4.87 -0.81
N PHE A 63 -7.51 -5.56 -1.73
CA PHE A 63 -8.92 -5.99 -1.64
C PHE A 63 -9.09 -7.52 -1.69
N GLY A 64 -8.03 -8.28 -1.38
CA GLY A 64 -7.97 -9.74 -1.54
C GLY A 64 -7.58 -10.17 -2.96
N ILE A 65 -7.25 -11.45 -3.14
CA ILE A 65 -6.82 -12.02 -4.43
C ILE A 65 -7.98 -12.02 -5.42
N VAL A 66 -9.18 -12.40 -4.95
CA VAL A 66 -10.43 -12.26 -5.69
C VAL A 66 -11.48 -11.52 -4.86
N LYS A 67 -12.33 -10.74 -5.54
CA LYS A 67 -13.37 -9.91 -4.90
C LYS A 67 -14.31 -10.70 -3.98
N ASN A 68 -14.58 -11.96 -4.32
CA ASN A 68 -15.35 -12.85 -3.46
C ASN A 68 -14.50 -13.32 -2.29
N LYS A 69 -14.73 -12.75 -1.10
CA LYS A 69 -14.01 -13.08 0.14
C LYS A 69 -14.06 -14.58 0.49
N ASN A 70 -15.14 -15.28 0.13
CA ASN A 70 -15.33 -16.70 0.42
C ASN A 70 -14.69 -17.63 -0.62
N SER A 71 -14.03 -17.09 -1.65
CA SER A 71 -13.37 -17.92 -2.64
C SER A 71 -12.20 -18.68 -2.03
N LYS A 72 -12.10 -19.98 -2.33
CA LYS A 72 -10.94 -20.80 -1.99
C LYS A 72 -9.64 -20.21 -2.57
N MET A 73 -9.72 -19.50 -3.71
CA MET A 73 -8.59 -18.80 -4.32
C MET A 73 -7.89 -17.81 -3.40
N ASN A 74 -8.60 -17.23 -2.41
CA ASN A 74 -7.97 -16.32 -1.44
C ASN A 74 -7.05 -17.04 -0.43
N LYS A 75 -6.98 -18.38 -0.47
CA LYS A 75 -6.14 -19.22 0.39
C LYS A 75 -5.21 -20.14 -0.40
N GLU A 76 -5.13 -19.96 -1.72
CA GLU A 76 -4.33 -20.80 -2.61
C GLU A 76 -2.82 -20.45 -2.52
N PRO A 77 -1.95 -21.39 -2.10
CA PRO A 77 -0.53 -21.09 -1.84
C PRO A 77 0.23 -20.52 -3.04
N CYS A 78 -0.10 -20.96 -4.25
CA CYS A 78 0.54 -20.49 -5.48
C CYS A 78 0.33 -18.99 -5.71
N PHE A 79 -0.81 -18.44 -5.29
CA PHE A 79 -1.05 -17.01 -5.37
C PHE A 79 -0.20 -16.26 -4.36
N PHE A 80 -0.16 -16.71 -3.09
CA PHE A 80 0.66 -16.06 -2.07
C PHE A 80 2.14 -15.94 -2.48
N ARG A 81 2.70 -16.99 -3.08
CA ARG A 81 4.08 -16.99 -3.60
C ARG A 81 4.39 -15.91 -4.64
N SER A 82 3.38 -15.43 -5.34
CA SER A 82 3.52 -14.41 -6.39
C SER A 82 3.12 -13.00 -5.91
N MET A 83 2.68 -12.86 -4.66
CA MET A 83 2.20 -11.60 -4.10
C MET A 83 3.24 -10.97 -3.16
N LEU A 84 3.21 -9.65 -3.07
CA LEU A 84 3.99 -8.87 -2.10
C LEU A 84 3.14 -8.52 -0.88
N VAL A 85 1.87 -8.17 -1.10
CA VAL A 85 0.92 -7.79 -0.04
C VAL A 85 -0.47 -8.34 -0.38
N VAL A 86 -1.09 -9.01 0.59
CA VAL A 86 -2.51 -9.42 0.51
C VAL A 86 -3.25 -8.89 1.74
N HIS A 87 -4.27 -8.06 1.51
CA HIS A 87 -5.12 -7.55 2.59
C HIS A 87 -6.53 -8.18 2.51
N LYS A 88 -7.14 -8.66 3.60
CA LYS A 88 -6.59 -8.82 4.96
C LYS A 88 -6.49 -10.29 5.32
N LEU A 89 -5.46 -10.62 6.09
CA LEU A 89 -5.31 -11.88 6.80
C LEU A 89 -5.32 -11.56 8.30
N LEU A 90 -6.16 -12.25 9.06
CA LEU A 90 -6.15 -12.19 10.52
C LEU A 90 -4.89 -12.88 11.07
N PRO A 91 -4.49 -12.65 12.33
CA PRO A 91 -3.25 -13.24 12.87
C PRO A 91 -3.13 -14.76 12.70
N PRO A 92 -4.18 -15.58 12.94
CA PRO A 92 -4.10 -17.02 12.67
C PRO A 92 -3.97 -17.35 11.17
N GLU A 93 -4.59 -16.56 10.30
CA GLU A 93 -4.54 -16.75 8.84
C GLU A 93 -3.17 -16.38 8.28
N LEU A 94 -2.48 -15.39 8.87
CA LEU A 94 -1.10 -15.05 8.54
C LEU A 94 -0.14 -16.21 8.84
N LEU A 95 -0.27 -16.83 10.02
CA LEU A 95 0.53 -18.00 10.39
C LEU A 95 0.25 -19.18 9.45
N GLN A 96 -1.03 -19.47 9.20
CA GLN A 96 -1.41 -20.53 8.26
C GLN A 96 -0.87 -20.26 6.85
N MET A 97 -0.96 -19.03 6.36
CA MET A 97 -0.40 -18.65 5.07
C MET A 97 1.12 -18.85 5.06
N TRP A 98 1.81 -18.49 6.14
CA TRP A 98 3.26 -18.60 6.24
C TRP A 98 3.74 -20.05 6.22
N ASP A 99 3.03 -20.95 6.92
CA ASP A 99 3.33 -22.37 6.92
C ASP A 99 3.00 -23.07 5.58
N LEU A 100 2.08 -22.50 4.79
CA LEU A 100 1.67 -23.03 3.49
C LEU A 100 2.62 -22.69 2.33
N VAL A 101 3.36 -21.59 2.45
CA VAL A 101 4.18 -21.00 1.36
C VAL A 101 5.61 -21.51 1.41
#